data_AF-A0A933UC51-F1
#
_entry.id   AF-A0A933UC51-F1
#
_cell.length_a   1.000
_cell.length_b   1.000
_cell.length_c   1.000
_cell.angle_alpha   90.00
_cell.angle_beta   90.00
_cell.angle_gamma   90.00
#
_symmetry.space_group_name_H-M   'P 1'
#
loop_
_entity.id
_entity.type
_entity.pdbx_description
1 polymer ?
#
loop_
_entity_poly.entity_id
_entity_poly.type
_entity_poly.pdbx_seq_one_letter_code
_entity_poly.pdbx_strand_id
1 'polypeptide(L)' 'MERALHPHFFFGMDLKELADALVGLGCPPVKSPDMAQQLDKRARQLMSERGQSYEDALAHLLGLMRQGWAAKERGL' A
#
# COMPACT_ATOMS: atom_id res chain seq x y z
N MET A 1 -33.16 2.08 -14.63
CA MET A 1 -32.61 2.26 -13.27
C MET A 1 -31.82 1.02 -12.95
N GLU A 2 -30.59 0.89 -13.44
CA GLU A 2 -29.73 -0.28 -13.19
C GLU A 2 -28.29 0.15 -13.46
N ARG A 3 -27.71 0.92 -12.54
CA ARG A 3 -26.25 1.01 -12.45
C ARG A 3 -25.82 -0.22 -11.67
N ALA A 4 -25.44 -1.27 -12.39
CA ALA A 4 -24.67 -2.37 -11.82
C ALA A 4 -23.51 -1.76 -11.04
N LEU A 5 -23.51 -1.95 -9.72
CA LEU A 5 -22.37 -1.63 -8.87
C LEU A 5 -21.23 -2.52 -9.36
N HIS A 6 -20.36 -1.94 -10.18
CA HIS A 6 -19.02 -2.47 -10.39
C HIS A 6 -18.37 -2.69 -9.00
N PRO A 7 -17.70 -3.82 -8.75
CA PRO A 7 -17.01 -4.09 -7.48
C PRO A 7 -15.81 -3.16 -7.17
N HIS A 8 -15.69 -2.02 -7.84
CA HIS A 8 -14.71 -0.95 -7.56
C HIS A 8 -15.16 0.01 -6.44
N PHE A 9 -16.19 -0.34 -5.66
CA PHE A 9 -16.89 0.59 -4.76
C PHE A 9 -16.35 0.67 -3.32
N PHE A 10 -15.14 0.17 -3.03
CA PHE A 10 -14.42 0.46 -1.79
C PHE A 10 -12.99 0.89 -2.16
N PHE A 11 -12.72 2.20 -2.07
CA PHE A 11 -11.50 2.88 -2.53
C PHE A 11 -10.24 2.50 -1.71
N GLY A 12 -9.85 1.24 -1.70
CA GLY A 12 -8.62 0.77 -1.05
C GLY A 12 -8.40 -0.73 -1.22
N MET A 13 -7.13 -1.12 -1.35
CA MET A 13 -6.69 -2.52 -1.33
C MET A 13 -6.95 -3.13 0.05
N ASP A 14 -7.26 -4.43 0.12
CA ASP A 14 -7.40 -5.10 1.41
C ASP A 14 -6.06 -5.15 2.16
N LEU A 15 -6.08 -5.02 3.49
CA LEU A 15 -4.86 -4.99 4.30
C LEU A 15 -4.06 -6.29 4.19
N LYS A 16 -4.73 -7.43 4.00
CA LYS A 16 -4.08 -8.72 3.80
C LYS A 16 -3.39 -8.78 2.44
N GLU A 17 -4.05 -8.32 1.38
CA GLU A 17 -3.44 -8.23 0.04
C GLU A 17 -2.22 -7.32 0.04
N LEU A 18 -2.30 -6.18 0.74
CA LEU A 18 -1.16 -5.27 0.90
C LEU A 18 -0.03 -5.91 1.73
N ALA A 19 -0.35 -6.67 2.77
CA ALA A 19 0.65 -7.41 3.55
C ALA A 19 1.34 -8.49 2.70
N ASP A 20 0.60 -9.23 1.90
CA ASP A 20 1.13 -10.25 0.99
C ASP A 20 2.04 -9.62 -0.08
N ALA A 21 1.64 -8.47 -0.64
CA ALA A 21 2.47 -7.69 -1.56
C ALA A 21 3.78 -7.21 -0.90
N LEU A 22 3.72 -6.76 0.35
CA LEU A 22 4.91 -6.35 1.12
C LEU A 22 5.88 -7.51 1.34
N VAL A 23 5.37 -8.72 1.60
CA VAL A 23 6.22 -9.92 1.70
C VAL A 23 6.93 -10.19 0.37
N GLY A 24 6.22 -10.09 -0.76
CA GLY A 24 6.83 -10.22 -2.09
C GLY A 24 7.91 -9.17 -2.38
N LEU A 25 7.87 -8.02 -1.72
CA LEU A 25 8.87 -6.95 -1.82
C LEU A 25 10.04 -7.11 -0.82
N GLY A 26 10.08 -8.18 -0.02
CA GLY A 26 11.14 -8.45 0.95
C GLY A 26 10.83 -7.97 2.37
N CYS A 27 9.59 -7.56 2.66
CA CYS A 27 9.18 -7.26 4.03
C CYS A 27 9.05 -8.56 4.85
N PRO A 28 9.56 -8.62 6.09
CA PRO A 28 9.36 -9.78 6.95
C PRO A 28 7.86 -10.04 7.19
N PRO A 29 7.34 -11.27 7.01
CA PRO A 29 5.92 -11.59 7.15
C PRO A 29 5.30 -11.17 8.49
N VAL A 30 6.09 -11.20 9.57
CA VAL A 30 5.66 -10.77 10.90
C VAL A 30 5.44 -9.25 11.00
N LYS A 31 6.09 -8.45 10.14
CA LYS A 31 5.96 -6.99 10.10
C LYS A 31 4.99 -6.50 9.02
N SER A 32 4.71 -7.34 8.02
CA SER A 32 3.88 -6.96 6.87
C SER A 32 2.46 -6.49 7.24
N PRO A 33 1.74 -7.08 8.22
CA PRO A 33 0.40 -6.60 8.61
C PRO A 33 0.41 -5.19 9.23
N ASP A 34 1.39 -4.91 10.09
CA ASP A 34 1.52 -3.58 10.71
C ASP A 34 1.94 -2.52 9.68
N MET A 35 2.84 -2.90 8.77
CA MET A 35 3.26 -2.05 7.66
C MET A 35 2.12 -1.75 6.69
N ALA A 36 1.29 -2.75 6.38
CA ALA A 36 0.12 -2.58 5.52
C ALA A 36 -0.85 -1.54 6.10
N GLN A 37 -1.15 -1.61 7.39
CA GLN A 37 -2.00 -0.63 8.08
C GLN A 37 -1.43 0.80 8.01
N GLN A 38 -0.11 0.95 8.19
CA GLN A 38 0.55 2.25 8.12
C GLN A 38 0.52 2.83 6.71
N LEU A 39 0.75 1.99 5.70
CA LEU A 39 0.74 2.38 4.29
C LEU A 39 -0.66 2.76 3.81
N ASP A 40 -1.70 1.98 4.16
CA ASP A 40 -3.09 2.31 3.84
C ASP A 40 -3.51 3.65 4.45
N LYS A 41 -3.19 3.87 5.75
CA LYS A 41 -3.46 5.14 6.42
C LYS A 41 -2.77 6.31 5.72
N ARG A 42 -1.51 6.14 5.32
CA ARG A 42 -0.75 7.18 4.60
C ARG A 42 -1.28 7.44 3.20
N ALA A 43 -1.69 6.40 2.47
CA ALA A 43 -2.30 6.54 1.16
C ALA A 43 -3.59 7.36 1.24
N ARG A 44 -4.47 7.05 2.20
CA ARG A 44 -5.70 7.84 2.47
C ARG A 44 -5.40 9.28 2.87
N GLN A 45 -4.36 9.50 3.68
CA GLN A 45 -3.93 10.85 4.05
C GLN A 45 -3.45 11.64 2.82
N LEU A 46 -2.66 11.03 1.93
CA LEU A 46 -2.20 11.66 0.69
C LEU A 46 -3.37 12.00 -0.24
N MET A 47 -4.41 11.15 -0.31
CA MET A 47 -5.63 11.49 -1.03
C MET A 47 -6.29 12.75 -0.45
N SER A 48 -6.44 12.80 0.87
CA SER A 48 -7.12 13.93 1.54
C SER A 48 -6.33 15.23 1.48
N GLU A 49 -5.00 15.18 1.56
CA GLU A 49 -4.14 16.37 1.65
C GLU A 49 -3.67 16.86 0.29
N ARG A 50 -3.49 15.96 -0.68
CA ARG A 50 -2.88 16.26 -1.98
C ARG A 50 -3.79 16.00 -3.17
N GLY A 51 -4.99 15.44 -2.94
CA GLY A 51 -5.92 15.07 -4.01
C GLY A 51 -5.40 13.95 -4.91
N GLN A 52 -4.38 13.20 -4.47
CA GLN A 52 -3.86 12.06 -5.21
C GLN A 52 -4.86 10.90 -5.18
N SER A 53 -4.83 10.01 -6.16
CA SER A 53 -5.59 8.76 -6.08
C SER A 53 -4.99 7.84 -5.02
N TYR A 54 -5.81 6.96 -4.44
CA TYR A 54 -5.33 5.94 -3.50
C TYR A 54 -4.21 5.10 -4.13
N GLU A 55 -4.42 4.68 -5.38
CA GLU A 55 -3.53 3.80 -6.13
C GLU A 55 -2.17 4.47 -6.38
N ASP A 56 -2.15 5.74 -6.81
CA ASP A 56 -0.90 6.48 -7.02
C ASP A 56 -0.14 6.69 -5.71
N ALA A 57 -0.87 7.03 -4.65
CA ALA A 57 -0.28 7.21 -3.32
C ALA A 57 0.32 5.90 -2.80
N LEU A 58 -0.42 4.79 -2.92
CA LEU A 58 0.04 3.48 -2.48
C LEU A 58 1.21 2.97 -3.32
N ALA A 59 1.15 3.13 -4.65
CA ALA A 59 2.25 2.77 -5.56
C ALA A 59 3.53 3.55 -5.23
N HIS A 60 3.41 4.85 -4.96
CA HIS A 60 4.53 5.68 -4.51
C HIS A 60 5.13 5.15 -3.20
N LEU A 61 4.29 4.89 -2.20
CA LEU A 61 4.74 4.40 -0.90
C LEU A 61 5.41 3.01 -0.98
N LEU A 62 4.85 2.09 -1.77
CA LEU A 62 5.45 0.77 -2.03
C LEU A 62 6.80 0.91 -2.75
N GLY A 63 6.92 1.85 -3.68
CA GLY A 63 8.18 2.20 -4.33
C GLY A 63 9.26 2.66 -3.35
N LEU A 64 8.89 3.46 -2.33
CA LEU A 64 9.80 3.86 -1.25
C LEU A 64 10.21 2.68 -0.36
N MET A 65 9.26 1.82 0.00
CA MET A 65 9.54 0.63 0.81
C MET A 65 10.52 -0.31 0.12
N ARG A 66 10.32 -0.60 -1.17
CA ARG A 66 11.23 -1.42 -1.97
C ARG A 66 12.67 -0.88 -1.95
N GLN A 67 12.84 0.44 -2.01
CA GLN A 67 14.16 1.08 -1.89
C GLN A 67 14.77 0.92 -0.50
N GLY A 68 13.96 1.08 0.56
CA GLY A 68 14.41 0.88 1.94
C GLY A 68 14.86 -0.56 2.23
N TRP A 69 14.14 -1.56 1.70
CA TRP A 69 14.54 -2.96 1.83
C TRP A 69 15.78 -3.30 0.99
N ALA A 70 15.87 -2.79 -0.24
CA ALA A 70 17.05 -2.95 -1.08
C ALA A 70 18.32 -2.31 -0.47
N ALA A 71 18.18 -1.20 0.27
CA ALA A 71 19.28 -0.60 1.02
C ALA A 71 19.69 -1.48 2.21
N LYS A 72 18.71 -2.03 2.94
CA LYS A 72 18.95 -2.89 4.10
C LYS A 72 19.59 -4.23 3.73
N GLU A 73 19.21 -4.81 2.59
CA GLU A 73 19.82 -6.04 2.05
C GLU A 73 21.30 -5.82 1.70
N ARG A 74 21.67 -4.60 1.31
CA ARG A 74 23.05 -4.22 0.96
C ARG A 74 23.92 -3.83 2.17
N GLY A 75 23.38 -3.88 3.40
CA GLY A 75 24.15 -3.68 4.63
C GLY A 75 24.66 -2.25 4.84
N LEU A 76 23.90 -1.24 4.39
CA LEU A 76 24.12 0.17 4.74
C LEU A 76 23.40 0.55 6.04
#